data_AF-A0A968USN8-F1
#
_entry.id   AF-A0A968USN8-F1
#
_cell.length_a   1.000
_cell.length_b   1.000
_cell.length_c   1.000
_cell.angle_alpha   90.00
_cell.angle_beta   90.00
_cell.angle_gamma   90.00
#
_symmetry.space_group_name_H-M   'P 1'
#
loop_
_entity.id
_entity.type
_entity.pdbx_description
1 polymer ?
#
loop_
_entity_poly.entity_id
_entity_poly.type
_entity_poly.pdbx_seq_one_letter_code
_entity_poly.pdbx_strand_id
1 'polypeptide(L)'
;MKLQYMLVKYRYDRLAKYCASRADNLIQLPPDLGNRVQNIRSRDLDILLICTNPADNSPENTFNSLLFTHRLARVQIAIAPSIPATTGIRNIDYFITTNLTLTANPAANYREKLIALEGSGICCSYPLELENSTVEPTRQSWGATDGSVVFMSGARAFQIIPELRLTWAKIIAAVPNSILVLYPFRSRSEDYPVLPFSTNSIDIRGIWY
;
A
#
# COMPACT_ATOMS: atom_id res chain seq x y z
N MET A 1 0.37 27.86 10.44
CA MET A 1 -0.06 26.95 9.35
C MET A 1 -1.22 26.12 9.89
N LYS A 2 -2.40 26.14 9.26
CA LYS A 2 -3.54 25.31 9.68
C LYS A 2 -3.50 23.98 8.90
N LEU A 3 -3.39 22.86 9.59
CA LEU A 3 -3.40 21.52 8.99
C LEU A 3 -4.85 21.01 8.89
N GLN A 4 -5.36 20.90 7.67
CA GLN A 4 -6.67 20.30 7.41
C GLN A 4 -6.49 18.86 6.94
N TYR A 5 -7.11 17.92 7.63
CA TYR A 5 -7.12 16.52 7.23
C TYR A 5 -8.48 16.18 6.60
N MET A 6 -8.44 15.79 5.32
CA MET A 6 -9.63 15.48 4.54
C MET A 6 -9.68 13.99 4.25
N LEU A 7 -10.80 13.37 4.63
CA LEU A 7 -11.03 11.95 4.47
C LEU A 7 -12.30 11.70 3.67
N VAL A 8 -12.27 10.59 2.94
CA VAL A 8 -13.39 10.15 2.09
C VAL A 8 -14.38 9.31 2.88
N LYS A 9 -13.87 8.55 3.85
CA LYS A 9 -14.67 7.75 4.77
C LYS A 9 -13.98 7.71 6.13
N TYR A 10 -14.67 8.17 7.16
CA TYR A 10 -14.21 8.01 8.53
C TYR A 10 -14.60 6.61 9.00
N ARG A 11 -13.60 5.75 9.22
CA ARG A 11 -13.81 4.51 9.98
C ARG A 11 -13.65 4.86 11.45
N TYR A 12 -14.55 4.41 12.32
CA TYR A 12 -14.47 4.65 13.77
C TYR A 12 -13.40 3.77 14.45
N ASP A 13 -12.26 3.58 13.80
CA ASP A 13 -11.13 2.84 14.36
C ASP A 13 -10.21 3.77 15.18
N ARG A 14 -9.32 3.15 15.96
CA ARG A 14 -8.41 3.87 16.86
C ARG A 14 -7.46 4.80 16.09
N LEU A 15 -7.01 4.37 14.90
CA LEU A 15 -6.12 5.16 14.06
C LEU A 15 -6.82 6.43 13.56
N ALA A 16 -8.06 6.33 13.10
CA ALA A 16 -8.83 7.47 12.67
C ALA A 16 -9.07 8.47 13.80
N LYS A 17 -9.36 7.99 15.03
CA LYS A 17 -9.47 8.85 16.22
C LYS A 17 -8.14 9.54 16.57
N TYR A 18 -7.02 8.82 16.46
CA TYR A 18 -5.70 9.40 16.65
C TYR A 18 -5.40 10.47 15.60
N CYS A 19 -5.61 10.19 14.31
CA CYS A 19 -5.44 11.18 13.25
C CYS A 19 -6.33 12.41 13.47
N ALA A 20 -7.58 12.21 13.89
CA ALA A 20 -8.52 13.28 14.23
C ALA A 20 -8.01 14.16 15.37
N SER A 21 -7.40 13.59 16.42
CA SER A 21 -6.87 14.35 17.55
C SER A 21 -5.58 15.12 17.24
N ARG A 22 -4.93 14.81 16.11
CA ARG A 22 -3.72 15.50 15.64
C ARG A 22 -3.99 16.53 14.54
N ALA A 23 -5.20 16.56 13.98
CA ALA A 23 -5.60 17.50 12.94
C ALA A 23 -6.30 18.72 13.55
N ASP A 24 -6.06 19.92 13.01
CA ASP A 24 -6.84 21.11 13.40
C ASP A 24 -8.31 20.96 12.98
N ASN A 25 -8.53 20.33 11.82
CA ASN A 25 -9.85 20.06 11.28
C ASN A 25 -9.89 18.70 10.59
N LEU A 26 -10.94 17.95 10.87
CA LEU A 26 -11.27 16.71 10.19
C LEU A 26 -12.51 16.91 9.33
N ILE A 27 -12.40 16.67 8.02
CA ILE A 27 -13.47 16.94 7.07
C ILE A 27 -13.79 15.68 6.30
N GLN A 28 -15.06 15.27 6.36
CA GLN A 28 -15.58 14.23 5.49
C GLN A 28 -15.94 14.83 4.13
N LEU A 29 -15.33 14.31 3.07
CA LEU A 29 -15.59 14.75 1.71
C LEU A 29 -16.95 14.20 1.20
N PRO A 30 -17.72 14.99 0.42
CA PRO A 30 -18.96 14.54 -0.21
C PRO A 30 -18.78 13.28 -1.06
N PRO A 31 -19.81 12.47 -1.36
CA PRO A 31 -19.64 11.24 -2.11
C PRO A 31 -19.30 11.46 -3.59
N ASP A 32 -19.79 12.52 -4.22
CA ASP A 32 -19.63 12.81 -5.66
C ASP A 32 -18.40 13.69 -5.96
N LEU A 33 -17.79 13.51 -7.13
CA LEU A 33 -16.58 14.23 -7.53
C LEU A 33 -16.77 15.76 -7.58
N GLY A 34 -17.89 16.23 -8.12
CA GLY A 34 -18.14 17.66 -8.32
C GLY A 34 -18.14 18.42 -6.99
N ASN A 35 -18.93 17.96 -6.03
CA ASN A 35 -19.02 18.58 -4.71
C ASN A 35 -17.71 18.42 -3.92
N ARG A 36 -16.95 17.32 -4.10
CA ARG A 36 -15.61 17.19 -3.51
C ARG A 36 -14.67 18.28 -4.01
N VAL A 37 -14.58 18.45 -5.32
CA VAL A 37 -13.71 19.46 -5.94
C VAL A 37 -14.07 20.86 -5.45
N GLN A 38 -15.36 21.19 -5.39
CA GLN A 38 -15.82 22.49 -4.89
C GLN A 38 -15.54 22.66 -3.40
N ASN A 39 -15.75 21.62 -2.58
CA ASN A 39 -15.46 21.66 -1.14
C ASN A 39 -13.98 21.89 -0.85
N ILE A 40 -13.08 21.26 -1.61
CA ILE A 40 -11.64 21.44 -1.41
C ILE A 40 -11.22 22.84 -1.87
N ARG A 41 -11.73 23.32 -3.02
CA ARG A 41 -11.40 24.66 -3.54
C ARG A 41 -11.90 25.79 -2.66
N SER A 42 -13.10 25.67 -2.08
CA SER A 42 -13.67 26.70 -1.21
C SER A 42 -12.87 26.94 0.07
N ARG A 43 -11.94 26.02 0.40
CA ARG A 43 -11.04 26.12 1.56
C ARG A 43 -9.78 26.92 1.27
N ASP A 44 -9.55 27.30 0.02
CA ASP A 44 -8.44 28.16 -0.42
C ASP A 44 -7.05 27.70 0.08
N LEU A 45 -6.77 26.40 -0.06
CA LEU A 45 -5.56 25.77 0.48
C LEU A 45 -4.28 26.23 -0.24
N ASP A 46 -3.24 26.54 0.53
CA ASP A 46 -1.90 26.79 -0.01
C ASP A 46 -1.23 25.51 -0.51
N ILE A 47 -1.30 24.45 0.29
CA ILE A 47 -0.67 23.16 0.02
C ILE A 47 -1.71 22.05 0.20
N LEU A 48 -1.80 21.15 -0.78
CA LEU A 48 -2.57 19.93 -0.71
C LEU A 48 -1.66 18.72 -0.90
N LEU A 49 -1.52 17.91 0.14
CA LEU A 49 -0.87 16.60 0.06
C LEU A 49 -1.94 15.52 -0.20
N ILE A 50 -1.82 14.80 -1.32
CA ILE A 50 -2.74 13.73 -1.67
C ILE A 50 -2.07 12.38 -1.38
N CYS A 51 -2.58 11.68 -0.37
CA CYS A 51 -2.01 10.42 0.13
C CYS A 51 -2.77 9.16 -0.35
N THR A 52 -3.54 9.23 -1.43
CA THR A 52 -4.16 8.04 -2.03
C THR A 52 -3.39 7.57 -3.26
N ASN A 53 -3.50 6.29 -3.60
CA ASN A 53 -2.92 5.74 -4.81
C ASN A 53 -3.84 6.03 -6.01
N PRO A 54 -3.42 6.85 -7.00
CA PRO A 54 -4.25 7.14 -8.18
C PRO A 54 -4.49 5.91 -9.06
N ALA A 55 -3.64 4.88 -8.97
CA ALA A 55 -3.80 3.62 -9.68
C ALA A 55 -4.71 2.60 -8.95
N ASP A 56 -5.17 2.92 -7.73
CA ASP A 56 -6.14 2.08 -7.05
C ASP A 56 -7.55 2.36 -7.59
N ASN A 57 -8.10 1.38 -8.28
CA ASN A 57 -9.38 1.39 -8.98
C ASN A 57 -10.51 0.77 -8.16
N SER A 58 -10.33 0.63 -6.85
CA SER A 58 -11.43 0.19 -5.99
C SER A 58 -12.60 1.18 -6.08
N PRO A 59 -13.87 0.71 -6.02
CA PRO A 59 -15.03 1.58 -6.12
C PRO A 59 -15.00 2.75 -5.13
N GLU A 60 -14.46 2.51 -3.93
CA GLU A 60 -14.31 3.54 -2.90
C GLU A 60 -13.21 4.58 -3.19
N ASN A 61 -12.28 4.28 -4.10
CA ASN A 61 -11.14 5.14 -4.41
C ASN A 61 -11.23 5.83 -5.78
N THR A 62 -12.10 5.36 -6.69
CA THR A 62 -12.25 5.93 -8.05
C THR A 62 -12.37 7.45 -8.06
N PHE A 63 -13.26 8.04 -7.24
CA PHE A 63 -13.40 9.50 -7.19
C PHE A 63 -12.22 10.21 -6.51
N ASN A 64 -11.45 9.53 -5.65
CA ASN A 64 -10.26 10.12 -5.01
C ASN A 64 -9.12 10.22 -6.02
N SER A 65 -8.94 9.18 -6.84
CA SER A 65 -7.93 9.16 -7.91
C SER A 65 -8.17 10.29 -8.90
N LEU A 66 -9.43 10.63 -9.18
CA LEU A 66 -9.77 11.74 -10.06
C LEU A 66 -9.41 13.12 -9.48
N LEU A 67 -9.26 13.28 -8.16
CA LEU A 67 -8.85 14.55 -7.55
C LEU A 67 -7.48 15.02 -8.05
N PHE A 68 -6.58 14.09 -8.40
CA PHE A 68 -5.27 14.41 -8.96
C PHE A 68 -5.39 15.20 -10.27
N THR A 69 -6.47 15.03 -11.04
CA THR A 69 -6.66 15.71 -12.33
C THR A 69 -7.13 17.16 -12.18
N HIS A 70 -7.51 17.56 -10.96
CA HIS A 70 -7.96 18.92 -10.66
C HIS A 70 -6.86 19.75 -10.02
N ARG A 71 -6.88 21.06 -10.29
CA ARG A 71 -6.16 22.05 -9.48
C ARG A 71 -7.06 22.47 -8.33
N LEU A 72 -6.69 22.08 -7.12
CA LEU A 72 -7.43 22.16 -5.87
C LEU A 72 -6.73 23.03 -4.81
N ALA A 73 -5.41 23.21 -4.93
CA ALA A 73 -4.59 24.08 -4.08
C ALA A 73 -3.51 24.79 -4.93
N ARG A 74 -2.86 25.81 -4.36
CA ARG A 74 -1.76 26.55 -5.01
C ARG A 74 -0.57 25.63 -5.31
N VAL A 75 -0.27 24.72 -4.38
CA VAL A 75 0.74 23.65 -4.51
C VAL A 75 0.09 22.31 -4.22
N GLN A 76 0.27 21.34 -5.12
CA GLN A 76 -0.19 19.96 -4.93
C GLN A 76 0.97 18.98 -4.89
N ILE A 77 0.91 18.08 -3.93
CA ILE A 77 2.01 17.18 -3.60
C ILE A 77 1.48 15.74 -3.53
N ALA A 78 2.24 14.83 -4.14
CA ALA A 78 2.10 13.39 -4.02
C ALA A 78 3.25 12.81 -3.18
N ILE A 79 3.10 11.62 -2.61
CA ILE A 79 4.11 11.03 -1.70
C ILE A 79 4.31 9.53 -1.92
N ALA A 80 5.58 9.12 -1.95
CA ALA A 80 6.02 7.76 -2.28
C ALA A 80 5.40 6.64 -1.40
N PRO A 81 5.32 6.79 -0.06
CA PRO A 81 4.60 5.84 0.80
C PRO A 81 3.19 5.45 0.34
N SER A 82 2.47 6.35 -0.34
CA SER A 82 1.13 6.08 -0.86
C SER A 82 1.11 5.72 -2.35
N ILE A 83 2.14 6.10 -3.10
CA ILE A 83 2.15 6.05 -4.56
C ILE A 83 3.51 5.49 -5.00
N PRO A 84 3.57 4.27 -5.54
CA PRO A 84 4.83 3.57 -5.75
C PRO A 84 5.65 4.07 -6.96
N ALA A 85 5.15 5.05 -7.71
CA ALA A 85 5.77 5.60 -8.92
C ALA A 85 5.35 7.07 -9.13
N THR A 86 5.90 7.71 -10.17
CA THR A 86 5.40 9.00 -10.69
C THR A 86 3.89 8.98 -10.87
N THR A 87 3.20 10.08 -10.55
CA THR A 87 1.78 10.20 -10.88
C THR A 87 1.60 10.43 -12.38
N GLY A 88 2.59 11.04 -13.05
CA GLY A 88 2.48 11.49 -14.44
C GLY A 88 1.44 12.59 -14.68
N ILE A 89 0.79 13.11 -13.63
CA ILE A 89 -0.36 14.01 -13.75
C ILE A 89 0.08 15.46 -13.71
N ARG A 90 -0.49 16.30 -14.59
CA ARG A 90 -0.03 17.66 -14.79
C ARG A 90 -0.21 18.63 -13.62
N ASN A 91 -1.21 18.33 -12.80
CA ASN A 91 -1.63 19.17 -11.69
C ASN A 91 -0.86 18.88 -10.40
N ILE A 92 0.02 17.88 -10.37
CA ILE A 92 0.90 17.59 -9.23
C ILE A 92 2.24 18.29 -9.47
N ASP A 93 2.60 19.19 -8.55
CA ASP A 93 3.79 20.03 -8.66
C ASP A 93 5.02 19.31 -8.10
N TYR A 94 4.85 18.64 -6.95
CA TYR A 94 5.93 17.97 -6.23
C TYR A 94 5.59 16.52 -5.89
N PHE A 95 6.64 15.70 -5.82
CA PHE A 95 6.56 14.33 -5.36
C PHE A 95 7.57 14.13 -4.23
N ILE A 96 7.07 13.88 -3.02
CA ILE A 96 7.89 13.58 -1.86
C ILE A 96 8.35 12.12 -1.96
N THR A 97 9.66 11.94 -1.99
CA THR A 97 10.35 10.67 -2.06
C THR A 97 11.46 10.63 -1.00
N THR A 98 12.32 9.62 -1.04
CA THR A 98 13.31 9.38 0.01
C THR A 98 14.66 9.06 -0.59
N ASN A 99 15.74 9.44 0.09
CA ASN A 99 17.10 9.19 -0.40
C ASN A 99 17.43 7.68 -0.50
N LEU A 100 16.69 6.82 0.21
CA LEU A 100 16.85 5.37 0.15
C LEU A 100 16.16 4.71 -1.06
N THR A 101 15.22 5.39 -1.73
CA THR A 101 14.48 4.85 -2.89
C THR A 101 14.82 5.54 -4.20
N LEU A 102 15.55 6.66 -4.15
CA LEU A 102 15.98 7.39 -5.33
C LEU A 102 17.03 6.60 -6.13
N THR A 103 16.80 6.51 -7.44
CA THR A 103 17.80 5.98 -8.37
C THR A 103 18.85 7.06 -8.70
N ALA A 104 19.96 6.66 -9.34
CA ALA A 104 21.02 7.59 -9.72
C ALA A 104 20.58 8.71 -10.68
N ASN A 105 19.51 8.49 -11.46
CA ASN A 105 18.94 9.49 -12.36
C ASN A 105 17.41 9.55 -12.21
N PRO A 106 16.90 10.18 -11.15
CA PRO A 106 15.48 10.15 -10.85
C PRO A 106 14.69 11.13 -11.72
N ALA A 107 15.33 12.19 -12.24
CA ALA A 107 14.70 13.19 -13.10
C ALA A 107 14.16 12.60 -14.42
N ALA A 108 14.71 11.47 -14.88
CA ALA A 108 14.22 10.79 -16.09
C ALA A 108 12.88 10.07 -15.88
N ASN A 109 12.55 9.71 -14.64
CA ASN A 109 11.40 8.84 -14.33
C ASN A 109 10.22 9.58 -13.68
N TYR A 110 10.40 10.84 -13.30
CA TYR A 110 9.40 11.62 -12.60
C TYR A 110 9.03 12.87 -13.38
N ARG A 111 7.72 13.16 -13.39
CA ARG A 111 7.20 14.38 -14.01
C ARG A 111 7.25 15.54 -13.02
N GLU A 112 6.96 15.24 -11.76
CA GLU A 112 6.93 16.15 -10.64
C GLU A 112 8.34 16.58 -10.24
N LYS A 113 8.43 17.73 -9.55
CA LYS A 113 9.66 18.12 -8.88
C LYS A 113 9.84 17.26 -7.63
N LEU A 114 10.98 16.61 -7.51
CA LEU A 114 11.25 15.70 -6.41
C LEU A 114 11.66 16.47 -5.15
N ILE A 115 11.07 16.08 -4.02
CA ILE A 115 11.52 16.48 -2.69
C ILE A 115 12.03 15.22 -2.00
N ALA A 116 13.35 15.12 -1.81
CA ALA A 116 13.98 13.96 -1.20
C ALA A 116 14.08 14.15 0.32
N LEU A 117 13.37 13.31 1.07
CA LEU A 117 13.54 13.23 2.52
C LEU A 117 14.73 12.34 2.87
N GLU A 118 15.44 12.69 3.94
CA GLU A 118 16.45 11.80 4.51
C GLU A 118 15.80 10.59 5.18
N GLY A 119 16.36 9.41 4.95
CA GLY A 119 15.91 8.15 5.55
C GLY A 119 14.80 7.46 4.77
N SER A 120 13.96 6.69 5.47
CA SER A 120 12.93 5.84 4.83
C SER A 120 11.68 6.57 4.39
N GLY A 121 11.46 7.81 4.86
CA GLY A 121 10.20 8.56 4.66
C GLY A 121 8.95 7.89 5.22
N ILE A 122 9.10 6.79 5.97
CA ILE A 122 8.01 6.02 6.56
C ILE A 122 8.10 6.19 8.07
N CYS A 123 7.02 6.72 8.66
CA CYS A 123 6.83 6.77 10.11
C CYS A 123 5.91 5.62 10.53
N CYS A 124 6.50 4.52 11.01
CA CYS A 124 5.74 3.42 11.58
C CYS A 124 5.51 3.67 13.07
N SER A 125 4.38 4.29 13.42
CA SER A 125 3.88 4.30 14.80
C SER A 125 2.95 3.11 14.97
N TYR A 126 3.49 1.96 15.40
CA TYR A 126 2.66 0.79 15.70
C TYR A 126 1.75 1.12 16.89
N PRO A 127 0.42 0.93 16.78
CA PRO A 127 -0.42 0.98 17.97
C PRO A 127 0.04 -0.12 18.93
N LEU A 128 0.36 0.27 20.16
CA LEU A 128 0.94 -0.60 21.21
C LEU A 128 0.04 -1.79 21.58
N GLU A 129 -1.23 -1.75 21.23
CA GLU A 129 -2.18 -2.84 21.44
C GLU A 129 -2.46 -3.51 20.09
N LEU A 130 -1.81 -4.67 19.89
CA LEU A 130 -2.18 -5.61 18.85
C LEU A 130 -3.60 -6.10 19.13
N GLU A 131 -4.44 -6.20 18.10
CA GLU A 131 -5.71 -6.92 18.23
C GLU A 131 -5.41 -8.35 18.69
N ASN A 132 -6.27 -8.91 19.54
CA ASN A 132 -6.13 -10.30 19.95
C ASN A 132 -6.12 -11.17 18.69
N SER A 133 -5.04 -11.93 18.54
CA SER A 133 -4.91 -12.93 17.50
C SER A 133 -6.13 -13.85 17.54
N THR A 134 -6.82 -13.98 16.42
CA THR A 134 -7.98 -14.86 16.28
C THR A 134 -7.58 -16.27 15.81
N VAL A 135 -6.32 -16.42 15.39
CA VAL A 135 -5.75 -17.66 14.86
C VAL A 135 -4.32 -17.81 15.35
N GLU A 136 -4.01 -18.95 15.95
CA GLU A 136 -2.68 -19.28 16.47
C GLU A 136 -2.08 -20.42 15.62
N PRO A 137 -1.54 -20.12 14.43
CA PRO A 137 -0.94 -21.16 13.61
C PRO A 137 0.31 -21.73 14.28
N THR A 138 0.39 -23.06 14.35
CA THR A 138 1.58 -23.76 14.82
C THR A 138 2.45 -24.19 13.63
N ARG A 139 3.73 -24.48 13.86
CA ARG A 139 4.61 -25.07 12.83
C ARG A 139 3.99 -26.34 12.24
N GLN A 140 3.45 -27.19 13.11
CA GLN A 140 2.80 -28.45 12.76
C GLN A 140 1.55 -28.21 11.90
N SER A 141 0.81 -27.11 12.11
CA SER A 141 -0.36 -26.77 11.29
C SER A 141 -0.02 -26.51 9.82
N TRP A 142 1.25 -26.22 9.50
CA TRP A 142 1.76 -26.02 8.14
C TRP A 142 2.62 -27.19 7.64
N GLY A 143 2.65 -28.30 8.37
CA GLY A 143 3.51 -29.44 8.06
C GLY A 143 5.01 -29.19 8.30
N ALA A 144 5.38 -28.12 9.02
CA ALA A 144 6.75 -27.89 9.46
C ALA A 144 7.06 -28.64 10.75
N THR A 145 8.30 -29.10 10.84
CA THR A 145 8.91 -29.63 12.07
C THR A 145 9.66 -28.52 12.79
N ASP A 146 10.15 -28.81 14.01
CA ASP A 146 11.01 -27.88 14.75
C ASP A 146 12.32 -27.60 14.02
N GLY A 147 12.83 -28.57 13.27
CA GLY A 147 14.02 -28.43 12.42
C GLY A 147 13.77 -27.79 11.06
N SER A 148 12.52 -27.45 10.71
CA SER A 148 12.20 -26.90 9.39
C SER A 148 12.52 -25.41 9.30
N VAL A 149 13.10 -24.97 8.19
CA VAL A 149 13.26 -23.55 7.86
C VAL A 149 11.96 -23.03 7.26
N VAL A 150 11.37 -21.99 7.84
CA VAL A 150 10.09 -21.42 7.39
C VAL A 150 10.36 -20.08 6.72
N PHE A 151 10.25 -20.03 5.40
CA PHE A 151 10.20 -18.78 4.65
C PHE A 151 8.77 -18.24 4.67
N MET A 152 8.61 -16.92 4.76
CA MET A 152 7.30 -16.27 4.78
C MET A 152 7.25 -15.11 3.80
N SER A 153 6.12 -14.94 3.13
CA SER A 153 5.89 -13.78 2.25
C SER A 153 4.48 -13.23 2.43
N GLY A 154 4.41 -11.93 2.76
CA GLY A 154 3.18 -11.14 2.80
C GLY A 154 2.86 -10.45 1.48
N ALA A 155 3.47 -10.87 0.37
CA ALA A 155 3.27 -10.26 -0.94
C ALA A 155 1.82 -10.43 -1.43
N ARG A 156 1.26 -9.41 -2.10
CA ARG A 156 -0.04 -9.54 -2.78
C ARG A 156 0.11 -10.45 -3.99
N ALA A 157 -0.94 -11.17 -4.37
CA ALA A 157 -0.90 -12.15 -5.47
C ALA A 157 -0.31 -11.57 -6.77
N PHE A 158 -0.69 -10.36 -7.15
CA PHE A 158 -0.20 -9.70 -8.38
C PHE A 158 1.30 -9.33 -8.31
N GLN A 159 1.92 -9.32 -7.13
CA GLN A 159 3.36 -9.10 -6.96
C GLN A 159 4.15 -10.41 -7.15
N ILE A 160 3.47 -11.55 -7.22
CA ILE A 160 4.09 -12.88 -7.35
C ILE A 160 4.21 -13.24 -8.82
N ILE A 161 5.15 -12.57 -9.48
CA ILE A 161 5.48 -12.75 -10.89
C ILE A 161 6.21 -14.09 -11.16
N PRO A 162 6.24 -14.60 -12.40
CA PRO A 162 6.95 -15.84 -12.74
C PRO A 162 8.39 -15.93 -12.22
N GLU A 163 9.15 -14.85 -12.34
CA GLU A 163 10.56 -14.76 -11.93
C GLU A 163 10.72 -14.93 -10.41
N LEU A 164 9.79 -14.36 -9.64
CA LEU A 164 9.77 -14.50 -8.19
C LEU A 164 9.43 -15.94 -7.78
N ARG A 165 8.44 -16.56 -8.44
CA ARG A 165 8.08 -17.97 -8.21
C ARG A 165 9.24 -18.91 -8.52
N LEU A 166 9.91 -18.71 -9.64
CA LEU A 166 11.09 -19.50 -10.02
C LEU A 166 12.23 -19.33 -9.02
N THR A 167 12.44 -18.11 -8.53
CA THR A 167 13.47 -17.82 -7.51
C THR A 167 13.15 -18.52 -6.19
N TRP A 168 11.90 -18.46 -5.73
CA TRP A 168 11.46 -19.18 -4.52
C TRP A 168 11.59 -20.69 -4.67
N ALA A 169 11.22 -21.25 -5.83
CA ALA A 169 11.38 -22.68 -6.10
C ALA A 169 12.86 -23.12 -6.00
N LYS A 170 13.78 -22.32 -6.56
CA LYS A 170 15.22 -22.59 -6.45
C LYS A 170 15.72 -22.53 -5.01
N ILE A 171 15.26 -21.55 -4.22
CA ILE A 171 15.63 -21.43 -2.81
C ILE A 171 15.15 -22.64 -2.01
N ILE A 172 13.88 -23.04 -2.18
CA ILE A 172 13.31 -24.17 -1.44
C ILE A 172 13.98 -25.48 -1.85
N ALA A 173 14.29 -25.66 -3.14
CA ALA A 173 15.03 -26.83 -3.61
C ALA A 173 16.47 -26.90 -3.03
N ALA A 174 17.11 -25.74 -2.82
CA ALA A 174 18.46 -25.66 -2.28
C ALA A 174 18.53 -25.76 -0.74
N VAL A 175 17.41 -25.58 -0.03
CA VAL A 175 17.35 -25.64 1.44
C VAL A 175 16.50 -26.84 1.85
N PRO A 176 17.12 -28.00 2.16
CA PRO A 176 16.40 -29.17 2.64
C PRO A 176 15.57 -28.86 3.88
N ASN A 177 14.44 -29.56 4.03
CA ASN A 177 13.52 -29.37 5.16
C ASN A 177 13.01 -27.91 5.29
N SER A 178 12.82 -27.20 4.18
CA SER A 178 12.22 -25.85 4.20
C SER A 178 10.79 -25.84 3.65
N ILE A 179 10.02 -24.86 4.10
CA ILE A 179 8.69 -24.55 3.57
C ILE A 179 8.58 -23.05 3.27
N LEU A 180 7.66 -22.70 2.37
CA LEU A 180 7.28 -21.31 2.09
C LEU A 180 5.82 -21.10 2.47
N VAL A 181 5.58 -20.25 3.45
CA VAL A 181 4.25 -19.82 3.88
C VAL A 181 3.91 -18.51 3.18
N LEU A 182 2.81 -18.52 2.44
CA LEU A 182 2.24 -17.33 1.81
C LEU A 182 1.05 -16.89 2.65
N TYR A 183 1.05 -15.63 3.08
CA TYR A 183 -0.12 -15.06 3.76
C TYR A 183 -1.34 -15.16 2.83
N PRO A 184 -2.57 -15.26 3.37
CA PRO A 184 -3.76 -15.18 2.55
C PRO A 184 -3.65 -13.90 1.75
N PHE A 185 -3.53 -14.06 0.43
CA PHE A 185 -3.48 -12.92 -0.47
C PHE A 185 -4.72 -12.10 -0.14
N ARG A 186 -4.56 -10.81 0.14
CA ARG A 186 -5.69 -9.91 -0.06
C ARG A 186 -6.02 -10.02 -1.55
N SER A 187 -6.94 -10.92 -1.90
CA SER A 187 -7.53 -10.96 -3.22
C SER A 187 -8.28 -9.64 -3.38
N ARG A 188 -8.07 -8.97 -4.51
CA ARG A 188 -9.14 -8.08 -4.98
C ARG A 188 -10.36 -8.97 -5.19
N SER A 189 -11.52 -8.50 -4.76
CA SER A 189 -12.74 -9.28 -4.70
C SER A 189 -13.29 -9.74 -6.05
N GLU A 190 -12.62 -9.51 -7.19
CA GLU A 190 -13.28 -9.70 -8.49
C GLU A 190 -12.55 -10.53 -9.56
N ASP A 191 -11.23 -10.82 -9.53
CA ASP A 191 -10.62 -11.51 -10.71
C ASP A 191 -9.40 -12.41 -10.43
N TYR A 192 -9.41 -13.19 -9.35
CA TYR A 192 -8.47 -14.32 -9.25
C TYR A 192 -9.25 -15.63 -9.10
N PRO A 193 -8.93 -16.68 -9.88
CA PRO A 193 -9.43 -18.01 -9.57
C PRO A 193 -8.94 -18.35 -8.17
N VAL A 194 -9.85 -18.29 -7.21
CA VAL A 194 -9.64 -18.82 -5.86
C VAL A 194 -9.63 -20.34 -6.02
N LEU A 195 -8.51 -20.87 -6.49
CA LEU A 195 -8.18 -22.26 -6.22
C LEU A 195 -7.94 -22.34 -4.71
N PRO A 196 -8.64 -23.20 -3.98
CA PRO A 196 -8.47 -23.31 -2.55
C PRO A 196 -7.05 -23.81 -2.24
N PHE A 197 -6.18 -22.90 -1.81
CA PHE A 197 -4.87 -23.23 -1.24
C PHE A 197 -4.99 -23.89 0.16
N SER A 198 -6.21 -24.19 0.62
CA SER A 198 -6.48 -24.79 1.93
C SER A 198 -6.41 -26.32 1.95
N THR A 199 -6.20 -27.01 0.83
CA THR A 199 -6.12 -28.48 0.81
C THR A 199 -4.87 -29.09 0.21
N ASN A 200 -3.95 -28.30 -0.36
CA ASN A 200 -2.66 -28.83 -0.81
C ASN A 200 -1.53 -27.95 -0.26
N SER A 201 -0.84 -28.47 0.76
CA SER A 201 0.60 -28.28 0.84
C SER A 201 1.15 -28.56 -0.56
N ILE A 202 1.66 -27.53 -1.24
CA ILE A 202 2.40 -27.75 -2.48
C ILE A 202 3.68 -28.46 -2.05
N ASP A 203 3.61 -29.79 -2.02
CA ASP A 203 4.79 -30.63 -1.98
C ASP A 203 5.45 -30.51 -3.36
N ILE A 204 6.47 -29.65 -3.43
CA ILE A 204 7.24 -29.37 -4.64
C ILE A 204 8.17 -30.54 -5.03
N ARG A 205 8.05 -31.72 -4.41
CA ARG A 205 8.83 -32.90 -4.75
C ARG A 205 8.37 -33.64 -6.03
N GLY A 206 7.26 -33.22 -6.65
CA GLY A 206 6.56 -34.06 -7.63
C GLY A 206 6.47 -33.58 -9.08
N ILE A 207 7.11 -32.48 -9.51
CA ILE A 207 6.98 -32.01 -10.90
C ILE A 207 8.31 -32.21 -11.65
N TRP A 208 8.54 -33.44 -12.10
CA TRP A 208 9.44 -33.75 -13.21
C TRP A 208 8.61 -34.40 -14.33
N TYR A 209 8.87 -33.89 -15.54
CA TYR A 209 8.28 -34.17 -16.87
C TYR A 209 6.96 -33.47 -17.20
#